data_AF-A0A3D3X960-F1
#
_entry.id   AF-A0A3D3X960-F1
#
_cell.length_a   1.000
_cell.length_b   1.000
_cell.length_c   1.000
_cell.angle_alpha   90.00
_cell.angle_beta   90.00
_cell.angle_gamma   90.00
#
_symmetry.space_group_name_H-M   'P 1'
#
loop_
_entity.id
_entity.type
_entity.pdbx_description
1 polymer ?
#
loop_
_entity_poly.entity_id
_entity_poly.type
_entity_poly.pdbx_seq_one_letter_code
_entity_poly.pdbx_strand_id
1 'polypeptide(L)'
;MEQESPNHAQRPPLDEASRIELRMLLLLEWMMGYDQLHLEKKNLENTLRELEEQVTSLKKGFFKSAEEEDELHDAKNDLHEAERARDAVDREMDEVRSRRFHLSLATNDEEQLEPTLKEMEKRGWVEVGEDDFYISTEKGREVYERLAEQQGSYVSHFDIFAYVDLEEGSFADPQTDLLEGDRWSDLRVAVAEYKGVDPYRVVFLSLLAEGVWFENPDWRFDLGMGTLFDELESLVMDQLTIEELGYEDDQGLVEGEEVIADITEQGTVLARERHVKDERTDGGWPGEELITYTYLN
;
A
#
# COMPACT_ATOMS: atom_id res chain seq x y z
N MET A 1 -28.38 35.38 -12.30
CA MET A 1 -27.90 35.41 -10.90
C MET A 1 -27.63 33.97 -10.58
N GLU A 2 -26.41 33.54 -10.85
CA GLU A 2 -25.87 32.31 -10.29
C GLU A 2 -25.89 32.49 -8.77
N GLN A 3 -26.59 31.60 -8.08
CA GLN A 3 -26.51 31.54 -6.63
C GLN A 3 -25.14 30.94 -6.32
N GLU A 4 -24.25 31.77 -5.79
CA GLU A 4 -23.04 31.29 -5.11
C GLU A 4 -23.52 30.35 -3.99
N SER A 5 -23.17 29.06 -4.09
CA SER A 5 -23.40 28.08 -3.03
C SER A 5 -22.79 28.60 -1.72
N PRO A 6 -23.47 28.36 -0.58
CA PRO A 6 -22.96 28.79 0.72
C PRO A 6 -21.60 28.12 0.96
N ASN A 7 -20.66 28.90 1.49
CA ASN A 7 -19.31 28.49 1.80
C ASN A 7 -19.35 27.34 2.83
N HIS A 8 -19.33 26.08 2.34
CA HIS A 8 -19.12 24.87 3.14
C HIS A 8 -17.77 25.00 3.85
N ALA A 9 -17.63 24.46 5.05
CA ALA A 9 -16.36 24.47 5.77
C ALA A 9 -15.32 23.74 4.91
N GLN A 10 -14.50 24.48 4.16
CA GLN A 10 -13.53 23.88 3.25
C GLN A 10 -12.48 23.15 4.08
N ARG A 11 -12.26 21.87 3.73
CA ARG A 11 -11.18 21.05 4.28
C ARG A 11 -9.87 21.82 4.14
N PRO A 12 -8.95 21.73 5.13
CA PRO A 12 -7.65 22.35 4.99
C PRO A 12 -6.89 21.71 3.82
N PRO A 13 -6.14 22.49 3.01
CA PRO A 13 -5.34 21.93 1.92
C PRO A 13 -4.21 21.03 2.46
N LEU A 14 -3.73 20.12 1.61
CA LEU A 14 -2.64 19.22 1.96
C LEU A 14 -1.35 20.01 2.20
N ASP A 15 -0.83 19.93 3.42
CA ASP A 15 0.37 20.69 3.80
C ASP A 15 1.66 20.13 3.17
N GLU A 16 2.68 20.98 3.04
CA GLU A 16 3.93 20.61 2.38
C GLU A 16 4.69 19.49 3.11
N ALA A 17 4.58 19.40 4.43
CA ALA A 17 5.23 18.31 5.17
C ALA A 17 4.58 16.98 4.77
N SER A 18 3.25 16.91 4.82
CA SER A 18 2.49 15.74 4.36
C SER A 18 2.81 15.40 2.90
N ARG A 19 2.88 16.38 1.99
CA ARG A 19 3.31 16.15 0.58
C ARG A 19 4.69 15.49 0.49
N ILE A 20 5.67 15.97 1.27
CA ILE A 20 7.02 15.38 1.29
C ILE A 20 6.98 13.94 1.82
N GLU A 21 6.21 13.68 2.88
CA GLU A 21 6.06 12.33 3.43
C GLU A 21 5.47 11.36 2.39
N LEU A 22 4.35 11.73 1.79
CA LEU A 22 3.67 10.88 0.80
C LEU A 22 4.57 10.63 -0.43
N ARG A 23 5.38 11.61 -0.86
CA ARG A 23 6.39 11.41 -1.91
C ARG A 23 7.37 10.30 -1.57
N MET A 24 7.93 10.34 -0.36
CA MET A 24 8.90 9.34 0.08
C MET A 24 8.26 7.95 0.21
N LEU A 25 7.02 7.87 0.69
CA LEU A 25 6.29 6.61 0.80
C LEU A 25 5.99 5.98 -0.56
N LEU A 26 5.59 6.77 -1.57
CA LEU A 26 5.37 6.24 -2.94
C LEU A 26 6.66 5.74 -3.58
N LEU A 27 7.77 6.47 -3.43
CA LEU A 27 9.06 6.00 -3.95
C LEU A 27 9.50 4.72 -3.25
N LEU A 28 9.28 4.64 -1.93
CA LEU A 28 9.62 3.45 -1.16
C LEU A 28 8.77 2.24 -1.59
N GLU A 29 7.45 2.39 -1.72
CA GLU A 29 6.55 1.35 -2.26
C GLU A 29 7.06 0.84 -3.61
N TRP A 30 7.37 1.76 -4.51
CA TRP A 30 7.83 1.43 -5.84
C TRP A 30 9.16 0.65 -5.82
N MET A 31 10.16 1.13 -5.07
CA MET A 31 11.46 0.48 -4.94
C MET A 31 11.36 -0.92 -4.30
N MET A 32 10.46 -1.08 -3.33
CA MET A 32 10.31 -2.32 -2.58
C MET A 32 9.90 -3.51 -3.44
N GLY A 33 9.21 -3.27 -4.56
CA GLY A 33 8.92 -4.31 -5.54
C GLY A 33 10.17 -4.98 -6.14
N TYR A 34 11.31 -4.28 -6.21
CA TYR A 34 12.59 -4.88 -6.60
C TYR A 34 13.41 -5.32 -5.38
N ASP A 35 13.45 -4.51 -4.33
CA ASP A 35 14.32 -4.75 -3.18
C ASP A 35 13.95 -5.99 -2.38
N GLN A 36 12.66 -6.33 -2.30
CA GLN A 36 12.20 -7.58 -1.66
C GLN A 36 12.71 -8.81 -2.42
N LEU A 37 12.59 -8.81 -3.76
CA LEU A 37 13.10 -9.89 -4.60
C LEU A 37 14.63 -10.00 -4.51
N HIS A 38 15.32 -8.86 -4.46
CA HIS A 38 16.77 -8.84 -4.27
C HIS A 38 17.19 -9.43 -2.91
N LEU A 39 16.45 -9.14 -1.84
CA LEU A 39 16.67 -9.73 -0.53
C LEU A 39 16.37 -11.23 -0.52
N GLU A 40 15.26 -11.65 -1.13
CA GLU A 40 14.89 -13.06 -1.28
C GLU A 40 15.97 -13.84 -2.04
N LYS A 41 16.46 -13.30 -3.15
CA LYS A 41 17.57 -13.87 -3.91
C LYS A 41 18.81 -14.08 -3.03
N LYS A 42 19.20 -13.06 -2.26
CA LYS A 42 20.35 -13.16 -1.35
C LYS A 42 20.15 -14.24 -0.29
N ASN A 43 18.93 -14.40 0.23
CA ASN A 43 18.61 -15.47 1.17
C ASN A 43 18.68 -16.85 0.51
N LEU A 44 18.14 -17.00 -0.70
CA LEU A 44 18.22 -18.23 -1.50
C LEU A 44 19.67 -18.61 -1.83
N GLU A 45 20.53 -17.63 -2.16
CA GLU A 45 21.96 -17.87 -2.40
C GLU A 45 22.69 -18.41 -1.15
N ASN A 46 22.33 -17.95 0.04
CA ASN A 46 22.86 -18.51 1.28
C ASN A 46 22.38 -19.95 1.51
N THR A 47 21.09 -20.22 1.30
CA THR A 47 20.50 -21.57 1.39
C THR A 47 21.14 -22.53 0.39
N LEU A 48 21.34 -22.10 -0.86
CA LEU A 48 22.01 -22.88 -1.90
C LEU A 48 23.42 -23.29 -1.46
N ARG A 49 24.21 -22.36 -0.92
CA ARG A 49 25.55 -22.66 -0.42
C ARG A 49 25.53 -23.73 0.68
N GLU A 50 24.59 -23.64 1.62
CA GLU A 50 24.45 -24.62 2.71
C GLU A 50 24.06 -26.01 2.18
N LEU A 51 23.12 -26.08 1.24
CA LEU A 51 22.70 -27.32 0.58
C LEU A 51 23.82 -27.94 -0.27
N GLU A 52 24.60 -27.12 -0.99
CA GLU A 52 25.77 -27.57 -1.75
C GLU A 52 26.83 -28.20 -0.84
N GLU A 53 27.09 -27.59 0.31
CA GLU A 53 28.00 -28.12 1.33
C GLU A 53 27.48 -29.45 1.91
N GLN A 54 26.18 -29.54 2.23
CA GLN A 54 25.54 -30.75 2.72
C GLN A 54 25.61 -31.89 1.70
N VAL A 55 25.22 -31.65 0.45
CA VAL A 55 25.31 -32.62 -0.65
C VAL A 55 26.76 -33.07 -0.85
N THR A 56 27.72 -32.15 -0.77
CA THR A 56 29.15 -32.46 -0.89
C THR A 56 29.65 -33.31 0.28
N SER A 57 29.18 -33.05 1.49
CA SER A 57 29.48 -33.84 2.68
C SER A 57 28.92 -35.26 2.57
N LEU A 58 27.63 -35.40 2.25
CA LEU A 58 26.95 -36.68 2.08
C LEU A 58 27.51 -37.51 0.91
N LYS A 59 28.13 -36.87 -0.08
CA LYS A 59 28.89 -37.56 -1.16
C LYS A 59 30.19 -38.19 -0.67
N LYS A 60 30.78 -37.73 0.44
CA LYS A 60 32.07 -38.24 0.96
C LYS A 60 31.86 -39.52 1.77
N GLY A 61 31.95 -40.66 1.08
CA GLY A 61 31.91 -41.99 1.70
C GLY A 61 31.85 -43.07 0.62
N PHE A 62 32.68 -44.11 0.72
CA PHE A 62 32.72 -45.21 -0.27
C PHE A 62 31.61 -46.24 -0.05
N PHE A 63 31.09 -46.34 1.18
CA PHE A 63 29.97 -47.19 1.55
C PHE A 63 28.97 -46.31 2.30
N LYS A 64 27.75 -46.20 1.76
CA LYS A 64 26.64 -45.49 2.40
C LYS A 64 25.64 -46.51 2.90
N SER A 65 25.07 -46.25 4.06
CA SER A 65 23.84 -46.88 4.51
C SER A 65 22.67 -46.44 3.65
N ALA A 66 21.55 -47.17 3.70
CA ALA A 66 20.32 -46.78 3.01
C ALA A 66 19.81 -45.41 3.49
N GLU A 67 19.96 -45.12 4.79
CA GLU A 67 19.60 -43.83 5.39
C GLU A 67 20.44 -42.69 4.80
N GLU A 68 21.75 -42.86 4.65
CA GLU A 68 22.64 -41.86 4.01
C GLU A 68 22.38 -41.71 2.50
N GLU A 69 21.81 -42.72 1.83
CA GLU A 69 21.37 -42.61 0.43
C GLU A 69 20.08 -41.81 0.30
N ASP A 70 19.13 -42.03 1.20
CA ASP A 70 17.86 -41.28 1.28
C ASP A 70 18.14 -39.80 1.63
N GLU A 71 18.96 -39.52 2.66
CA GLU A 71 19.35 -38.15 3.02
C GLU A 71 20.05 -37.42 1.86
N LEU A 72 20.88 -38.11 1.09
CA LEU A 72 21.51 -37.53 -0.09
C LEU A 72 20.49 -37.25 -1.20
N HIS A 73 19.48 -38.10 -1.35
CA HIS A 73 18.42 -37.89 -2.33
C HIS A 73 17.60 -36.66 -1.97
N ASP A 74 17.20 -36.53 -0.71
CA ASP A 74 16.42 -35.41 -0.20
C ASP A 74 17.22 -34.09 -0.33
N ALA A 75 18.47 -34.05 0.14
CA ALA A 75 19.30 -32.84 0.03
C ALA A 75 19.54 -32.40 -1.43
N LYS A 76 19.58 -33.34 -2.39
CA LYS A 76 19.67 -33.00 -3.82
C LYS A 76 18.36 -32.46 -4.36
N ASN A 77 17.23 -32.98 -3.91
CA ASN A 77 15.92 -32.48 -4.30
C ASN A 77 15.73 -31.06 -3.77
N ASP A 78 16.04 -30.82 -2.50
CA ASP A 78 16.00 -29.48 -1.88
C ASP A 78 16.91 -28.50 -2.62
N LEU A 79 18.14 -28.91 -2.96
CA LEU A 79 19.07 -28.09 -3.74
C LEU A 79 18.47 -27.70 -5.11
N HIS A 80 17.90 -28.67 -5.81
CA HIS A 80 17.28 -28.45 -7.12
C HIS A 80 16.02 -27.58 -7.04
N GLU A 81 15.24 -27.67 -5.96
CA GLU A 81 14.11 -26.78 -5.69
C GLU A 81 14.56 -25.35 -5.40
N ALA A 82 15.59 -25.18 -4.56
CA ALA A 82 16.17 -23.87 -4.28
C ALA A 82 16.78 -23.23 -5.54
N GLU A 83 17.41 -24.01 -6.43
CA GLU A 83 17.93 -23.50 -7.72
C GLU A 83 16.80 -22.98 -8.61
N ARG A 84 15.69 -23.73 -8.71
CA ARG A 84 14.50 -23.30 -9.44
C ARG A 84 13.87 -22.05 -8.85
N ALA A 85 13.82 -21.93 -7.52
CA ALA A 85 13.30 -20.75 -6.84
C ALA A 85 14.16 -19.53 -7.15
N ARG A 86 15.50 -19.64 -7.08
CA ARG A 86 16.42 -18.57 -7.48
C ARG A 86 16.19 -18.15 -8.94
N ASP A 87 16.06 -19.11 -9.85
CA ASP A 87 15.81 -18.82 -11.27
C ASP A 87 14.43 -18.20 -11.54
N ALA A 88 13.45 -18.40 -10.65
CA ALA A 88 12.17 -17.71 -10.70
C ALA A 88 12.33 -16.25 -10.25
N VAL A 89 12.96 -16.04 -9.09
CA VAL A 89 13.25 -14.70 -8.56
C VAL A 89 14.08 -13.87 -9.54
N ASP A 90 15.09 -14.45 -10.19
CA ASP A 90 15.89 -13.76 -11.21
C ASP A 90 15.03 -13.25 -12.39
N ARG A 91 14.07 -14.06 -12.85
CA ARG A 91 13.16 -13.66 -13.94
C ARG A 91 12.22 -12.54 -13.50
N GLU A 92 11.67 -12.64 -12.29
CA GLU A 92 10.81 -11.60 -11.74
C GLU A 92 11.57 -10.28 -11.55
N MET A 93 12.81 -10.34 -11.06
CA MET A 93 13.69 -9.17 -10.93
C MET A 93 13.97 -8.50 -12.28
N ASP A 94 14.15 -9.27 -13.36
CA ASP A 94 14.32 -8.73 -14.71
C ASP A 94 13.06 -7.99 -15.20
N GLU A 95 11.86 -8.51 -14.86
CA GLU A 95 10.58 -7.88 -15.20
C GLU A 95 10.37 -6.55 -14.46
N VAL A 96 10.80 -6.48 -13.19
CA VAL A 96 10.66 -5.27 -12.36
C VAL A 96 11.92 -4.41 -12.29
N ARG A 97 12.90 -4.64 -13.18
CA ARG A 97 14.17 -3.88 -13.18
C ARG A 97 13.99 -2.36 -13.33
N SER A 98 12.91 -1.94 -13.99
CA SER A 98 12.54 -0.52 -14.13
C SER A 98 12.12 0.15 -12.82
N ARG A 99 11.98 -0.64 -11.73
CA ARG A 99 11.67 -0.13 -10.39
C ARG A 99 12.88 0.45 -9.66
N ARG A 100 14.07 0.27 -10.21
CA ARG A 100 15.32 0.77 -9.63
C ARG A 100 15.61 2.19 -10.11
N PHE A 101 16.18 3.00 -9.22
CA PHE A 101 16.64 4.35 -9.54
C PHE A 101 18.16 4.38 -9.59
N HIS A 102 18.74 4.73 -10.73
CA HIS A 102 20.18 4.91 -10.87
C HIS A 102 20.59 6.24 -10.25
N LEU A 103 21.74 6.31 -9.57
CA LEU A 103 22.23 7.49 -8.85
C LEU A 103 22.27 8.75 -9.73
N SER A 104 22.61 8.59 -11.01
CA SER A 104 22.67 9.73 -11.93
C SER A 104 21.30 10.34 -12.26
N LEU A 105 20.21 9.59 -12.12
CA LEU A 105 18.83 9.95 -12.48
C LEU A 105 18.64 10.48 -13.92
N ALA A 106 19.69 10.47 -14.73
CA ALA A 106 19.69 10.91 -16.12
C ALA A 106 18.97 9.92 -17.05
N THR A 107 18.59 8.75 -16.53
CA THR A 107 17.81 7.76 -17.28
C THR A 107 16.33 8.10 -17.07
N ASN A 108 15.55 8.18 -18.15
CA ASN A 108 14.11 8.48 -18.11
C ASN A 108 13.72 9.85 -17.54
N ASP A 109 14.60 10.85 -17.64
CA ASP A 109 14.33 12.22 -17.16
C ASP A 109 13.82 12.22 -15.70
N GLU A 110 14.53 11.55 -14.79
CA GLU A 110 14.14 11.36 -13.38
C GLU A 110 14.83 12.36 -12.43
N GLU A 111 15.51 13.38 -12.95
CA GLU A 111 16.31 14.34 -12.17
C GLU A 111 15.47 15.05 -11.08
N GLN A 112 14.18 15.28 -11.34
CA GLN A 112 13.23 15.86 -10.40
C GLN A 112 12.97 15.01 -9.14
N LEU A 113 13.33 13.72 -9.14
CA LEU A 113 13.23 12.85 -7.96
C LEU A 113 14.40 13.01 -6.99
N GLU A 114 15.51 13.64 -7.44
CA GLU A 114 16.73 13.80 -6.65
C GLU A 114 16.48 14.43 -5.26
N PRO A 115 15.66 15.49 -5.10
CA PRO A 115 15.39 16.08 -3.80
C PRO A 115 14.73 15.09 -2.83
N THR A 116 13.78 14.28 -3.31
CA THR A 116 13.07 13.28 -2.51
C THR A 116 14.00 12.15 -2.10
N LEU A 117 14.76 11.59 -3.05
CA LEU A 117 15.72 10.52 -2.78
C LEU A 117 16.81 10.94 -1.79
N LYS A 118 17.30 12.19 -1.89
CA LYS A 118 18.25 12.75 -0.91
C LYS A 118 17.66 12.89 0.49
N GLU A 119 16.38 13.27 0.61
CA GLU A 119 15.72 13.33 1.92
C GLU A 119 15.51 11.92 2.49
N MET A 120 15.16 10.93 1.66
CA MET A 120 15.09 9.51 2.06
C MET A 120 16.46 9.00 2.53
N GLU A 121 17.54 9.32 1.82
CA GLU A 121 18.92 8.96 2.18
C GLU A 121 19.33 9.60 3.52
N LYS A 122 19.05 10.90 3.68
CA LYS A 122 19.30 11.63 4.93
C LYS A 122 18.52 11.06 6.12
N ARG A 123 17.31 10.54 5.87
CA ARG A 123 16.50 9.81 6.86
C ARG A 123 16.97 8.37 7.09
N GLY A 124 17.90 7.89 6.27
CA GLY A 124 18.44 6.55 6.30
C GLY A 124 17.45 5.49 5.82
N TRP A 125 16.48 5.83 4.98
CA TRP A 125 15.53 4.87 4.40
C TRP A 125 16.13 4.16 3.19
N VAL A 126 16.98 4.86 2.45
CA VAL A 126 17.69 4.34 1.28
C VAL A 126 19.17 4.67 1.37
N GLU A 127 19.98 3.95 0.61
CA GLU A 127 21.40 4.22 0.37
C GLU A 127 21.76 3.88 -1.08
N VAL A 128 22.93 4.30 -1.54
CA VAL A 128 23.44 3.92 -2.87
C VAL A 128 24.23 2.62 -2.76
N GLY A 129 23.79 1.60 -3.48
CA GLY A 129 24.45 0.30 -3.59
C GLY A 129 25.74 0.34 -4.41
N GLU A 130 26.48 -0.77 -4.42
CA GLU A 130 27.75 -0.89 -5.16
C GLU A 130 27.61 -0.77 -6.68
N ASP A 131 26.40 -0.95 -7.21
CA ASP A 131 26.10 -0.88 -8.63
C ASP A 131 25.51 0.48 -9.07
N ASP A 132 25.69 1.51 -8.24
CA ASP A 132 25.22 2.89 -8.46
C ASP A 132 23.68 3.03 -8.53
N PHE A 133 22.92 2.13 -7.90
CA PHE A 133 21.47 2.26 -7.74
C PHE A 133 21.09 2.52 -6.28
N TYR A 134 20.00 3.25 -6.06
CA TYR A 134 19.39 3.35 -4.73
C TYR A 134 18.79 2.01 -4.32
N ILE A 135 18.99 1.64 -3.05
CA ILE A 135 18.45 0.44 -2.39
C ILE A 135 17.90 0.82 -1.01
N SER A 136 16.89 0.10 -0.54
CA SER A 136 16.34 0.25 0.81
C SER A 136 17.30 -0.26 1.89
N THR A 137 17.40 0.51 2.98
CA THR A 137 18.08 0.08 4.20
C THR A 137 17.15 -0.79 5.07
N GLU A 138 17.65 -1.30 6.19
CA GLU A 138 16.81 -1.95 7.20
C GLU A 138 15.70 -1.03 7.71
N LYS A 139 16.04 0.23 8.01
CA LYS A 139 15.05 1.24 8.42
C LYS A 139 14.03 1.53 7.32
N GLY A 140 14.45 1.58 6.05
CA GLY A 140 13.53 1.75 4.92
C GLY A 140 12.53 0.60 4.84
N ARG A 141 12.99 -0.64 5.03
CA ARG A 141 12.11 -1.81 5.07
C ARG A 141 11.14 -1.78 6.24
N GLU A 142 11.57 -1.37 7.44
CA GLU A 142 10.67 -1.20 8.58
C GLU A 142 9.57 -0.14 8.30
N VAL A 143 9.92 0.95 7.60
CA VAL A 143 8.94 1.96 7.18
C VAL A 143 7.95 1.37 6.18
N TYR A 144 8.44 0.59 5.22
CA TYR A 144 7.59 -0.08 4.24
C TYR A 144 6.66 -1.11 4.90
N GLU A 145 7.17 -1.94 5.81
CA GLU A 145 6.36 -2.93 6.53
C GLU A 145 5.20 -2.26 7.27
N ARG A 146 5.46 -1.11 7.91
CA ARG A 146 4.41 -0.30 8.53
C ARG A 146 3.46 0.32 7.53
N LEU A 147 3.94 0.76 6.35
CA LEU A 147 3.05 1.24 5.28
C LEU A 147 2.11 0.13 4.80
N ALA A 148 2.61 -1.10 4.66
CA ALA A 148 1.79 -2.26 4.31
C ALA A 148 0.76 -2.59 5.41
N GLU A 149 1.14 -2.48 6.69
CA GLU A 149 0.20 -2.60 7.82
C GLU A 149 -0.87 -1.49 7.78
N GLN A 150 -0.49 -0.25 7.46
CA GLN A 150 -1.42 0.87 7.29
C GLN A 150 -2.43 0.61 6.17
N GLN A 151 -1.94 0.09 5.04
CA GLN A 151 -2.80 -0.28 3.91
C GLN A 151 -3.77 -1.40 4.28
N GLY A 152 -3.31 -2.45 4.96
CA GLY A 152 -4.18 -3.52 5.45
C GLY A 152 -5.23 -3.02 6.47
N SER A 153 -4.85 -2.09 7.34
CA SER A 153 -5.78 -1.43 8.25
C SER A 153 -6.80 -0.57 7.50
N TYR A 154 -6.36 0.23 6.52
CA TYR A 154 -7.25 0.99 5.64
C TYR A 154 -8.28 0.08 4.97
N VAL A 155 -7.86 -1.02 4.33
CA VAL A 155 -8.78 -1.94 3.66
C VAL A 155 -9.81 -2.49 4.64
N SER A 156 -9.36 -2.87 5.83
CA SER A 156 -10.24 -3.44 6.86
C SER A 156 -11.27 -2.44 7.40
N HIS A 157 -10.92 -1.16 7.52
CA HIS A 157 -11.74 -0.17 8.22
C HIS A 157 -12.47 0.82 7.32
N PHE A 158 -11.98 1.06 6.09
CA PHE A 158 -12.45 2.14 5.23
C PHE A 158 -13.00 1.67 3.88
N ASP A 159 -12.51 0.57 3.32
CA ASP A 159 -12.91 0.10 1.98
C ASP A 159 -14.43 -0.14 1.87
N ILE A 160 -15.06 -0.57 2.98
CA ILE A 160 -16.51 -0.75 3.08
C ILE A 160 -17.32 0.51 2.72
N PHE A 161 -16.74 1.70 2.89
CA PHE A 161 -17.41 2.98 2.67
C PHE A 161 -17.20 3.55 1.27
N ALA A 162 -16.52 2.84 0.37
CA ALA A 162 -16.30 3.29 -1.00
C ALA A 162 -17.59 3.32 -1.85
N TYR A 163 -18.58 2.48 -1.50
CA TYR A 163 -19.82 2.32 -2.26
C TYR A 163 -21.02 2.20 -1.32
N VAL A 164 -21.53 3.36 -0.88
CA VAL A 164 -22.68 3.47 0.01
C VAL A 164 -23.89 3.97 -0.77
N ASP A 165 -25.00 3.24 -0.66
CA ASP A 165 -26.30 3.69 -1.13
C ASP A 165 -26.97 4.51 -0.02
N LEU A 166 -27.01 5.83 -0.21
CA LEU A 166 -27.62 6.77 0.73
C LEU A 166 -29.16 6.69 0.74
N GLU A 167 -29.80 6.17 -0.31
CA GLU A 167 -31.26 6.03 -0.37
C GLU A 167 -31.73 4.76 0.35
N GLU A 168 -31.04 3.64 0.13
CA GLU A 168 -31.40 2.35 0.73
C GLU A 168 -30.70 2.08 2.07
N GLY A 169 -29.67 2.87 2.43
CA GLY A 169 -28.87 2.67 3.64
C GLY A 169 -28.06 1.38 3.59
N SER A 170 -27.49 1.05 2.42
CA SER A 170 -26.79 -0.21 2.19
C SER A 170 -25.38 -0.03 1.65
N PHE A 171 -24.53 -1.04 1.84
CA PHE A 171 -23.13 -1.05 1.43
C PHE A 171 -22.93 -2.09 0.34
N ALA A 172 -22.31 -1.71 -0.77
CA ALA A 172 -22.05 -2.67 -1.84
C ALA A 172 -21.08 -3.78 -1.39
N ASP A 173 -21.26 -4.97 -1.93
CA ASP A 173 -20.25 -6.02 -1.99
C ASP A 173 -19.61 -5.98 -3.39
N PRO A 174 -18.34 -5.56 -3.51
CA PRO A 174 -17.66 -5.46 -4.79
C PRO A 174 -17.60 -6.76 -5.61
N GLN A 175 -17.80 -7.92 -4.97
CA GLN A 175 -17.79 -9.21 -5.65
C GLN A 175 -19.14 -9.56 -6.29
N THR A 176 -20.25 -9.03 -5.77
CA THR A 176 -21.60 -9.43 -6.19
C THR A 176 -22.43 -8.32 -6.78
N ASP A 177 -22.14 -7.07 -6.41
CA ASP A 177 -22.95 -5.91 -6.80
C ASP A 177 -22.42 -5.23 -8.06
N LEU A 178 -23.33 -4.61 -8.80
CA LEU A 178 -22.99 -3.78 -9.96
C LEU A 178 -22.64 -2.37 -9.48
N LEU A 179 -21.35 -2.02 -9.56
CA LEU A 179 -20.81 -0.75 -9.07
C LEU A 179 -20.91 0.41 -10.10
N GLU A 180 -21.76 0.29 -11.11
CA GLU A 180 -21.90 1.28 -12.17
C GLU A 180 -23.07 2.25 -11.92
N GLY A 181 -22.90 3.51 -12.35
CA GLY A 181 -23.92 4.56 -12.30
C GLY A 181 -23.91 5.37 -11.01
N ASP A 182 -24.85 6.32 -10.92
CA ASP A 182 -24.85 7.37 -9.88
C ASP A 182 -25.47 6.92 -8.53
N ARG A 183 -25.65 5.61 -8.33
CA ARG A 183 -26.27 5.03 -7.12
C ARG A 183 -25.34 5.12 -5.91
N TRP A 184 -24.04 4.90 -6.14
CA TRP A 184 -23.08 4.69 -5.07
C TRP A 184 -22.36 5.99 -4.74
N SER A 185 -22.31 6.30 -3.46
CA SER A 185 -21.53 7.41 -2.92
C SER A 185 -20.28 6.88 -2.22
N ASP A 186 -19.14 7.49 -2.50
CA ASP A 186 -17.92 7.28 -1.71
C ASP A 186 -18.01 8.17 -0.46
N LEU A 187 -17.98 7.54 0.71
CA LEU A 187 -18.06 8.21 2.00
C LEU A 187 -16.77 8.08 2.80
N ARG A 188 -15.68 7.55 2.21
CA ARG A 188 -14.42 7.31 2.92
C ARG A 188 -13.86 8.59 3.55
N VAL A 189 -13.97 9.72 2.86
CA VAL A 189 -13.54 11.03 3.39
C VAL A 189 -14.43 11.50 4.54
N ALA A 190 -15.76 11.50 4.38
CA ALA A 190 -16.67 11.92 5.44
C ALA A 190 -16.55 11.05 6.70
N VAL A 191 -16.36 9.73 6.53
CA VAL A 191 -16.11 8.80 7.64
C VAL A 191 -14.78 9.08 8.30
N ALA A 192 -13.72 9.40 7.54
CA ALA A 192 -12.42 9.76 8.10
C ALA A 192 -12.53 10.99 8.99
N GLU A 193 -13.22 12.03 8.51
CA GLU A 193 -13.48 13.26 9.27
C GLU A 193 -14.24 12.97 10.56
N TYR A 194 -15.32 12.19 10.48
CA TYR A 194 -16.12 11.81 11.64
C TYR A 194 -15.30 11.04 12.68
N LYS A 195 -14.41 10.14 12.24
CA LYS A 195 -13.51 9.36 13.10
C LYS A 195 -12.29 10.14 13.59
N GLY A 196 -12.04 11.36 13.08
CA GLY A 196 -10.85 12.14 13.39
C GLY A 196 -9.56 11.58 12.76
N VAL A 197 -9.68 10.84 11.66
CA VAL A 197 -8.56 10.33 10.86
C VAL A 197 -8.31 11.32 9.72
N ASP A 198 -7.03 11.54 9.38
CA ASP A 198 -6.66 12.42 8.26
C ASP A 198 -7.23 11.88 6.93
N PRO A 199 -8.14 12.61 6.25
CA PRO A 199 -8.74 12.15 5.01
C PRO A 199 -7.74 11.99 3.87
N TYR A 200 -6.68 12.80 3.84
CA TYR A 200 -5.62 12.68 2.83
C TYR A 200 -4.89 11.37 2.95
N ARG A 201 -4.63 10.91 4.18
CA ARG A 201 -4.03 9.61 4.44
C ARG A 201 -4.94 8.47 3.99
N VAL A 202 -6.25 8.57 4.23
CA VAL A 202 -7.23 7.57 3.80
C VAL A 202 -7.27 7.45 2.28
N VAL A 203 -7.38 8.57 1.56
CA VAL A 203 -7.39 8.54 0.09
C VAL A 203 -6.02 8.12 -0.47
N PHE A 204 -4.92 8.52 0.16
CA PHE A 204 -3.59 8.04 -0.24
C PHE A 204 -3.47 6.51 -0.19
N LEU A 205 -3.90 5.90 0.92
CA LEU A 205 -3.87 4.45 1.13
C LEU A 205 -4.86 3.73 0.21
N SER A 206 -6.02 4.33 -0.09
CA SER A 206 -6.96 3.86 -1.11
C SER A 206 -6.31 3.71 -2.47
N LEU A 207 -5.73 4.81 -2.99
CA LEU A 207 -5.07 4.83 -4.29
C LEU A 207 -3.86 3.89 -4.32
N LEU A 208 -3.19 3.68 -3.18
CA LEU A 208 -2.11 2.71 -3.03
C LEU A 208 -2.62 1.26 -3.11
N ALA A 209 -3.72 0.96 -2.43
CA ALA A 209 -4.35 -0.36 -2.43
C ALA A 209 -4.91 -0.76 -3.79
N GLU A 210 -5.44 0.20 -4.53
CA GLU A 210 -5.97 0.00 -5.87
C GLU A 210 -4.86 0.03 -6.95
N GLY A 211 -3.63 0.43 -6.60
CA GLY A 211 -2.51 0.54 -7.53
C GLY A 211 -2.59 1.75 -8.48
N VAL A 212 -3.54 2.65 -8.27
CA VAL A 212 -3.87 3.79 -9.15
C VAL A 212 -2.69 4.73 -9.33
N TRP A 213 -1.86 4.92 -8.29
CA TRP A 213 -0.67 5.79 -8.36
C TRP A 213 0.30 5.44 -9.51
N PHE A 214 0.31 4.17 -9.93
CA PHE A 214 1.28 3.65 -10.90
C PHE A 214 0.67 3.38 -12.30
N GLU A 215 -0.62 3.65 -12.49
CA GLU A 215 -1.29 3.44 -13.79
C GLU A 215 -0.85 4.46 -14.83
N ASN A 216 -0.60 5.71 -14.41
CA ASN A 216 -0.07 6.75 -15.28
C ASN A 216 1.43 6.50 -15.54
N PRO A 217 1.89 6.26 -16.78
CA PRO A 217 3.31 6.06 -17.08
C PRO A 217 4.22 7.22 -16.65
N ASP A 218 3.68 8.43 -16.56
CA ASP A 218 4.39 9.65 -16.22
C ASP A 218 4.35 9.96 -14.70
N TRP A 219 3.84 9.06 -13.85
CA TRP A 219 3.68 9.28 -12.41
C TRP A 219 4.96 9.77 -11.71
N ARG A 220 6.14 9.32 -12.16
CA ARG A 220 7.45 9.74 -11.62
C ARG A 220 7.75 11.21 -11.93
N PHE A 221 7.39 11.64 -13.14
CA PHE A 221 7.53 13.02 -13.55
C PHE A 221 6.60 13.91 -12.73
N ASP A 222 5.33 13.53 -12.62
CA ASP A 222 4.34 14.27 -11.82
C ASP A 222 4.72 14.30 -10.33
N LEU A 223 5.29 13.21 -9.80
CA LEU A 223 5.77 13.15 -8.42
C LEU A 223 6.86 14.18 -8.15
N GLY A 224 7.88 14.24 -9.02
CA GLY A 224 9.01 15.15 -8.83
C GLY A 224 8.68 16.61 -9.19
N MET A 225 7.74 16.84 -10.10
CA MET A 225 7.16 18.17 -10.34
C MET A 225 6.22 18.62 -9.21
N GLY A 226 5.76 17.67 -8.40
CA GLY A 226 4.90 17.90 -7.25
C GLY A 226 3.40 18.00 -7.56
N THR A 227 3.01 17.79 -8.82
CA THR A 227 1.64 17.87 -9.33
C THR A 227 0.84 16.60 -9.06
N LEU A 228 1.49 15.47 -8.82
CA LEU A 228 0.81 14.20 -8.54
C LEU A 228 -0.19 14.28 -7.38
N PHE A 229 0.11 15.09 -6.36
CA PHE A 229 -0.77 15.25 -5.19
C PHE A 229 -1.84 16.33 -5.36
N ASP A 230 -1.84 17.08 -6.46
CA ASP A 230 -2.92 18.02 -6.74
C ASP A 230 -4.21 17.27 -7.13
N GLU A 231 -4.06 16.11 -7.76
CA GLU A 231 -5.17 15.18 -8.02
C GLU A 231 -5.70 14.58 -6.72
N LEU A 232 -4.81 14.11 -5.82
CA LEU A 232 -5.20 13.66 -4.48
C LEU A 232 -5.96 14.74 -3.71
N GLU A 233 -5.48 15.98 -3.78
CA GLU A 233 -6.12 17.10 -3.11
C GLU A 233 -7.51 17.40 -3.68
N SER A 234 -7.63 17.40 -5.01
CA SER A 234 -8.92 17.56 -5.68
C SER A 234 -9.89 16.44 -5.28
N LEU A 235 -9.41 15.19 -5.28
CA LEU A 235 -10.21 14.03 -4.86
C LEU A 235 -10.73 14.18 -3.43
N VAL A 236 -9.94 14.64 -2.47
CA VAL A 236 -10.40 14.85 -1.08
C VAL A 236 -11.37 16.02 -0.98
N MET A 237 -11.10 17.10 -1.73
CA MET A 237 -11.91 18.32 -1.68
C MET A 237 -13.29 18.13 -2.30
N ASP A 238 -13.42 17.30 -3.33
CA ASP A 238 -14.66 17.09 -4.08
C ASP A 238 -15.63 16.08 -3.42
N GLN A 239 -15.22 15.42 -2.34
CA GLN A 239 -16.07 14.44 -1.62
C GLN A 239 -17.15 15.11 -0.77
N LEU A 240 -18.26 14.40 -0.59
CA LEU A 240 -19.36 14.83 0.28
C LEU A 240 -18.84 15.20 1.68
N THR A 241 -19.29 16.34 2.18
CA THR A 241 -19.08 16.78 3.57
C THR A 241 -20.13 16.16 4.49
N ILE A 242 -19.84 16.09 5.78
CA ILE A 242 -20.79 15.57 6.78
C ILE A 242 -22.08 16.38 6.72
N GLU A 243 -22.00 17.71 6.57
CA GLU A 243 -23.16 18.59 6.50
C GLU A 243 -24.05 18.33 5.27
N GLU A 244 -23.45 17.92 4.15
CA GLU A 244 -24.19 17.58 2.92
C GLU A 244 -24.95 16.26 3.00
N LEU A 245 -24.68 15.42 4.00
CA LEU A 245 -25.42 14.18 4.25
C LEU A 245 -26.78 14.42 4.92
N GLY A 246 -26.99 15.60 5.51
CA GLY A 246 -28.25 15.94 6.16
C GLY A 246 -29.41 16.05 5.16
N TYR A 247 -30.60 15.62 5.56
CA TYR A 247 -31.79 15.66 4.72
C TYR A 247 -33.05 15.96 5.54
N GLU A 248 -34.12 16.42 4.88
CA GLU A 248 -35.42 16.65 5.50
C GLU A 248 -36.45 15.71 4.90
N ASP A 249 -37.20 15.02 5.75
CA ASP A 249 -38.27 14.11 5.36
C ASP A 249 -39.61 14.43 6.06
N ASP A 250 -40.61 13.57 5.90
CA ASP A 250 -41.94 13.74 6.50
C ASP A 250 -41.93 13.70 8.04
N GLN A 251 -40.84 13.24 8.67
CA GLN A 251 -40.65 13.15 10.12
C GLN A 251 -39.80 14.29 10.69
N GLY A 252 -39.03 14.98 9.85
CA GLY A 252 -38.31 16.21 10.19
C GLY A 252 -36.95 16.30 9.52
N LEU A 253 -36.15 17.26 10.00
CA LEU A 253 -34.75 17.39 9.61
C LEU A 253 -33.91 16.31 10.31
N VAL A 254 -33.12 15.57 9.53
CA VAL A 254 -32.06 14.67 9.99
C VAL A 254 -30.72 15.35 9.71
N GLU A 255 -29.94 15.57 10.76
CA GLU A 255 -28.64 16.23 10.65
C GLU A 255 -27.60 15.26 10.06
N GLY A 256 -26.67 15.78 9.27
CA GLY A 256 -25.62 14.97 8.66
C GLY A 256 -24.72 14.24 9.67
N GLU A 257 -24.52 14.82 10.86
CA GLU A 257 -23.84 14.16 11.99
C GLU A 257 -24.56 12.89 12.45
N GLU A 258 -25.89 12.86 12.41
CA GLU A 258 -26.67 11.67 12.76
C GLU A 258 -26.54 10.60 11.67
N VAL A 259 -26.57 11.02 10.40
CA VAL A 259 -26.41 10.12 9.24
C VAL A 259 -25.03 9.45 9.23
N ILE A 260 -23.95 10.23 9.36
CA ILE A 260 -22.59 9.68 9.31
C ILE A 260 -22.30 8.76 10.51
N ALA A 261 -22.87 9.06 11.68
CA ALA A 261 -22.74 8.21 12.87
C ALA A 261 -23.36 6.82 12.63
N ASP A 262 -24.58 6.79 12.10
CA ASP A 262 -25.30 5.55 11.78
C ASP A 262 -24.59 4.74 10.69
N ILE A 263 -24.20 5.39 9.58
CA ILE A 263 -23.42 4.77 8.50
C ILE A 263 -22.11 4.18 9.06
N THR A 264 -21.39 4.93 9.88
CA THR A 264 -20.11 4.49 10.44
C THR A 264 -20.30 3.26 11.34
N GLU A 265 -21.35 3.24 12.17
CA GLU A 265 -21.66 2.11 13.04
C GLU A 265 -21.98 0.85 12.20
N GLN A 266 -22.92 0.96 11.27
CA GLN A 266 -23.36 -0.14 10.42
C GLN A 266 -22.22 -0.69 9.54
N GLY A 267 -21.48 0.20 8.87
CA GLY A 267 -20.36 -0.18 8.02
C GLY A 267 -19.22 -0.84 8.80
N THR A 268 -18.93 -0.36 10.02
CA THR A 268 -17.90 -0.99 10.88
C THR A 268 -18.30 -2.41 11.31
N VAL A 269 -19.58 -2.63 11.65
CA VAL A 269 -20.09 -3.97 11.96
C VAL A 269 -19.96 -4.88 10.74
N LEU A 270 -20.40 -4.42 9.57
CA LEU A 270 -20.36 -5.19 8.34
C LEU A 270 -18.93 -5.52 7.90
N ALA A 271 -18.00 -4.57 7.99
CA ALA A 271 -16.59 -4.79 7.66
C ALA A 271 -15.97 -5.88 8.55
N ARG A 272 -16.27 -5.88 9.85
CA ARG A 272 -15.87 -6.95 10.79
C ARG A 272 -16.44 -8.30 10.41
N GLU A 273 -17.72 -8.34 10.03
CA GLU A 273 -18.33 -9.59 9.57
C GLU A 273 -17.70 -10.13 8.28
N ARG A 274 -17.33 -9.25 7.33
CA ARG A 274 -16.65 -9.63 6.09
C ARG A 274 -15.25 -10.19 6.39
N HIS A 275 -14.46 -9.50 7.21
CA HIS A 275 -13.13 -9.97 7.60
C HIS A 275 -13.14 -11.34 8.29
N VAL A 276 -14.11 -11.61 9.17
CA VAL A 276 -14.24 -12.93 9.82
C VAL A 276 -14.58 -14.02 8.81
N LYS A 277 -15.38 -13.71 7.78
CA LYS A 277 -15.73 -14.69 6.73
C LYS A 277 -14.56 -14.98 5.79
N ASP A 278 -13.70 -14.00 5.57
CA ASP A 278 -12.54 -14.10 4.69
C ASP A 278 -11.33 -14.81 5.33
N GLU A 279 -11.43 -15.26 6.59
CA GLU A 279 -10.35 -15.92 7.36
C GLU A 279 -9.71 -17.14 6.66
N ARG A 280 -8.75 -16.81 5.78
CA ARG A 280 -7.51 -17.54 5.49
C ARG A 280 -6.28 -16.81 6.07
N THR A 281 -6.48 -15.76 6.87
CA THR A 281 -5.44 -14.91 7.43
C THR A 281 -5.42 -15.05 8.96
N ASP A 282 -4.31 -15.58 9.50
CA ASP A 282 -4.05 -15.77 10.94
C ASP A 282 -3.89 -14.44 11.73
N GLY A 283 -3.96 -13.29 11.07
CA GLY A 283 -3.87 -11.97 11.67
C GLY A 283 -5.25 -11.48 12.09
N GLY A 284 -5.45 -11.23 13.39
CA GLY A 284 -6.69 -10.64 13.88
C GLY A 284 -7.00 -9.27 13.26
N TRP A 285 -8.17 -8.72 13.59
CA TRP A 285 -8.63 -7.42 13.10
C TRP A 285 -7.59 -6.31 13.37
N PRO A 286 -7.04 -5.65 12.34
CA PRO A 286 -5.97 -4.67 12.51
C PRO A 286 -6.45 -3.42 13.26
N GLY A 287 -5.54 -2.73 13.94
CA GLY A 287 -5.84 -1.48 14.65
C GLY A 287 -6.05 -0.30 13.69
N GLU A 288 -7.13 0.46 13.85
CA GLU A 288 -7.42 1.66 13.05
C GLU A 288 -6.37 2.76 13.29
N GLU A 289 -5.82 2.80 14.50
CA GLU A 289 -4.80 3.77 14.91
C GLU A 289 -3.53 3.70 14.04
N LEU A 290 -3.28 2.56 13.39
CA LEU A 290 -2.16 2.39 12.46
C LEU A 290 -2.22 3.40 11.32
N ILE A 291 -3.43 3.69 10.82
CA ILE A 291 -3.66 4.61 9.69
C ILE A 291 -3.11 6.00 10.00
N THR A 292 -3.19 6.44 11.25
CA THR A 292 -2.79 7.81 11.68
C THR A 292 -1.29 8.00 11.88
N TYR A 293 -0.48 6.95 11.71
CA TYR A 293 0.97 7.04 11.92
C TYR A 293 1.66 7.87 10.82
N THR A 294 2.49 8.84 11.24
CA THR A 294 3.36 9.66 10.36
C THR A 294 4.84 9.37 10.61
N TYR A 295 5.62 9.40 9.54
CA TYR A 295 7.07 9.13 9.54
C TYR A 295 7.94 10.40 9.59
N LEU A 296 7.33 11.58 9.79
CA LEU A 296 8.05 12.86 9.87
C LEU A 296 8.48 13.26 11.29
N ASN A 297 8.02 12.55 12.32
CA ASN A 297 8.33 12.80 13.73
C ASN A 297 9.74 12.36 14.15
#